data_AF-A0AAW9KJL6-F1
#
_entry.id   AF-A0AAW9KJL6-F1
#
_cell.length_a   1.000
_cell.length_b   1.000
_cell.length_c   1.000
_cell.angle_alpha   90.00
_cell.angle_beta   90.00
_cell.angle_gamma   90.00
#
_symmetry.space_group_name_H-M   'P 1'
#
loop_
_entity.id
_entity.type
_entity.pdbx_description
1 polymer ?
#
loop_
_entity_poly.entity_id
_entity_poly.type
_entity_poly.pdbx_seq_one_letter_code
_entity_poly.pdbx_strand_id
1 'polypeptide(L)'
;SIIITSSINGNRVFSSAGYSVYSTTKAGEVALMKMAALELAQYKIRVNAICPGAIKTNIGKSSHPTADLKEVEVPLKFPEGSHPLEGRAGEPEQVANVMLFLASDDASHVTGTKIYVDGAESLLRG
;
A
#
# COMPACT_ATOMS: atom_id res chain seq x y z
N SER A 1 -8.16 -13.37 11.74
CA SER A 1 -7.24 -12.28 11.40
C SER A 1 -7.97 -11.29 10.50
N ILE A 2 -7.79 -9.99 10.70
CA ILE A 2 -8.32 -8.93 9.85
C ILE A 2 -7.14 -8.29 9.11
N ILE A 3 -7.23 -8.18 7.79
CA ILE A 3 -6.15 -7.66 6.94
C ILE A 3 -6.73 -6.57 6.04
N ILE A 4 -6.18 -5.37 6.14
CA ILE A 4 -6.65 -4.18 5.41
C ILE A 4 -5.72 -3.90 4.23
N THR A 5 -6.28 -3.69 3.05
CA THR A 5 -5.53 -3.30 1.85
C THR A 5 -5.40 -1.78 1.77
N SER A 6 -4.24 -1.27 2.16
CA SER A 6 -3.87 0.13 2.06
C SER A 6 -3.04 0.40 0.80
N SER A 7 -2.02 1.27 0.87
CA SER A 7 -1.15 1.63 -0.25
C SER A 7 0.18 2.18 0.26
N ILE A 8 1.24 2.08 -0.56
CA ILE A 8 2.45 2.90 -0.35
C ILE A 8 2.14 4.40 -0.38
N ASN A 9 1.14 4.83 -1.15
CA ASN A 9 0.64 6.20 -1.16
C ASN A 9 -0.14 6.46 0.14
N GLY A 10 0.27 7.46 0.90
CA GLY A 10 -0.25 7.74 2.24
C GLY A 10 0.50 7.06 3.39
N ASN A 11 1.41 6.12 3.08
CA ASN A 11 2.17 5.41 4.12
C ASN A 11 3.68 5.44 3.94
N ARG A 12 4.19 5.79 2.75
CA ARG A 12 5.62 5.90 2.47
C ARG A 12 5.93 6.87 1.34
N VAL A 13 5.04 6.99 0.34
CA VAL A 13 5.20 7.87 -0.82
C VAL A 13 4.20 9.01 -0.73
N PHE A 14 4.69 10.24 -0.92
CA PHE A 14 3.90 11.49 -0.89
C PHE A 14 4.22 12.41 -2.08
N SER A 15 4.79 11.85 -3.14
CA SER A 15 5.26 12.57 -4.33
C SER A 15 4.20 12.63 -5.45
N SER A 16 3.04 11.98 -5.32
CA SER A 16 1.99 11.99 -6.35
C SER A 16 1.01 13.16 -6.18
N ALA A 17 1.16 14.22 -6.97
CA ALA A 17 0.21 15.35 -7.02
C ALA A 17 -1.20 14.88 -7.41
N GLY A 18 -2.24 15.47 -6.83
CA GLY A 18 -3.64 15.07 -7.05
C GLY A 18 -4.13 13.89 -6.19
N TYR A 19 -3.24 13.22 -5.45
CA TYR A 19 -3.60 12.09 -4.58
C TYR A 19 -3.82 12.48 -3.12
N SER A 20 -4.14 13.74 -2.80
CA SER A 20 -4.28 14.19 -1.39
C SER A 20 -5.39 13.43 -0.65
N VAL A 21 -6.58 13.34 -1.24
CA VAL A 21 -7.71 12.60 -0.65
C VAL A 21 -7.38 11.11 -0.56
N TYR A 22 -6.89 10.52 -1.65
CA TYR A 22 -6.50 9.10 -1.69
C TYR A 22 -5.44 8.76 -0.62
N SER A 23 -4.37 9.54 -0.55
CA SER A 23 -3.27 9.31 0.40
C SER A 23 -3.75 9.50 1.84
N THR A 24 -4.64 10.47 2.08
CA THR A 24 -5.25 10.66 3.40
C THR A 24 -6.11 9.47 3.81
N THR A 25 -6.95 8.93 2.91
CA THR A 25 -7.76 7.75 3.25
C THR A 25 -6.89 6.52 3.51
N LYS A 26 -5.83 6.31 2.71
CA LYS A 26 -4.88 5.21 2.90
C LYS A 26 -4.04 5.34 4.18
N ALA A 27 -3.68 6.54 4.58
CA ALA A 27 -3.08 6.80 5.89
C ALA A 27 -4.08 6.51 7.03
N GLY A 28 -5.33 6.95 6.86
CA GLY A 28 -6.43 6.73 7.81
C GLY A 28 -6.72 5.25 8.07
N GLU A 29 -6.70 4.41 7.03
CA GLU A 29 -6.83 2.96 7.15
C GLU A 29 -5.75 2.35 8.07
N VAL A 30 -4.51 2.86 8.01
CA VAL A 30 -3.42 2.39 8.88
C VAL A 30 -3.58 2.89 10.32
N ALA A 31 -4.07 4.12 10.52
CA ALA A 31 -4.41 4.60 11.85
C ALA A 31 -5.55 3.76 12.48
N LEU A 32 -6.61 3.49 11.72
CA LEU A 32 -7.71 2.61 12.11
C LEU A 32 -7.20 1.21 12.47
N MET A 33 -6.35 0.63 11.61
CA MET A 33 -5.75 -0.68 11.83
C MET A 33 -5.02 -0.75 13.17
N LYS A 34 -4.23 0.27 13.52
CA LYS A 34 -3.48 0.32 14.79
C LYS A 34 -4.38 0.34 16.01
N MET A 35 -5.46 1.13 15.98
CA MET A 35 -6.42 1.18 17.09
C MET A 35 -7.18 -0.14 17.21
N ALA A 36 -7.70 -0.66 16.09
CA ALA A 36 -8.40 -1.93 16.06
C ALA A 36 -7.53 -3.10 16.54
N ALA A 37 -6.22 -3.09 16.24
CA ALA A 37 -5.29 -4.11 16.73
C ALA A 37 -5.22 -4.14 18.27
N LEU A 38 -5.26 -2.98 18.94
CA LEU A 38 -5.27 -2.90 20.41
C LEU A 38 -6.62 -3.31 20.98
N GLU A 39 -7.71 -2.76 20.43
CA GLU A 39 -9.08 -2.97 20.91
C GLU A 39 -9.52 -4.44 20.81
N LEU A 40 -9.10 -5.11 19.73
CA LEU A 40 -9.48 -6.49 19.44
C LEU A 40 -8.52 -7.54 19.99
N ALA A 41 -7.38 -7.14 20.56
CA ALA A 41 -6.37 -8.05 21.11
C ALA A 41 -6.95 -8.97 22.21
N GLN A 42 -7.85 -8.44 23.07
CA GLN A 42 -8.51 -9.21 24.12
C GLN A 42 -9.33 -10.39 23.59
N TYR A 43 -9.80 -10.30 22.34
CA TYR A 43 -10.55 -11.35 21.64
C TYR A 43 -9.64 -12.28 20.83
N LYS A 44 -8.31 -12.13 20.96
CA LYS A 44 -7.31 -12.84 20.15
C LYS A 44 -7.46 -12.61 18.64
N ILE A 45 -8.00 -11.45 18.26
CA ILE A 45 -8.13 -11.05 16.85
C ILE A 45 -6.94 -10.15 16.48
N ARG A 46 -6.15 -10.61 15.51
CA ARG A 46 -5.04 -9.84 14.93
C ARG A 46 -5.55 -8.90 13.84
N VAL A 47 -5.01 -7.69 13.76
CA VAL A 47 -5.34 -6.70 12.72
C VAL A 47 -4.05 -6.17 12.13
N ASN A 48 -3.88 -6.25 10.81
CA ASN A 48 -2.70 -5.76 10.09
C ASN A 48 -3.10 -5.08 8.79
N ALA A 49 -2.16 -4.36 8.18
CA ALA A 49 -2.36 -3.76 6.86
C ALA A 49 -1.31 -4.24 5.86
N ILE A 50 -1.69 -4.37 4.60
CA ILE A 50 -0.76 -4.49 3.47
C ILE A 50 -0.74 -3.14 2.74
N CYS A 51 0.44 -2.69 2.35
CA CYS A 51 0.66 -1.47 1.57
C CYS A 51 1.32 -1.85 0.24
N PRO A 52 0.54 -2.19 -0.79
CA PRO A 52 1.09 -2.53 -2.10
C PRO A 52 1.69 -1.30 -2.80
N GLY A 53 2.72 -1.55 -3.61
CA GLY A 53 3.18 -0.64 -4.65
C GLY A 53 2.39 -0.82 -5.94
N ALA A 54 3.05 -0.62 -7.09
CA ALA A 54 2.48 -0.91 -8.40
C ALA A 54 2.23 -2.41 -8.53
N ILE A 55 0.95 -2.80 -8.60
CA ILE A 55 0.49 -4.16 -8.87
C ILE A 55 -0.31 -4.18 -10.16
N LYS A 56 -0.04 -5.17 -11.01
CA LYS A 56 -0.73 -5.40 -12.28
C LYS A 56 -2.19 -5.76 -12.02
N THR A 57 -3.03 -4.74 -12.03
CA THR A 57 -4.47 -4.85 -11.83
C THR A 57 -5.21 -4.03 -12.88
N ASN A 58 -6.53 -4.19 -12.95
CA ASN A 58 -7.38 -3.32 -13.78
C ASN A 58 -7.51 -1.89 -13.24
N ILE A 59 -6.86 -1.53 -12.12
CA ILE A 59 -7.08 -0.26 -11.41
C ILE A 59 -6.70 0.97 -12.24
N GLY A 60 -5.70 0.84 -13.14
CA GLY A 60 -5.29 1.90 -14.05
C GLY A 60 -6.35 2.28 -15.08
N LYS A 61 -7.41 1.47 -15.26
CA LYS A 61 -8.53 1.78 -16.16
C LYS A 61 -9.52 2.79 -15.57
N SER A 62 -9.49 3.01 -14.26
CA SER A 62 -10.40 3.93 -13.57
C SER A 62 -9.79 5.29 -13.25
N SER A 63 -8.46 5.42 -13.40
CA SER A 63 -7.74 6.69 -13.24
C SER A 63 -7.48 7.28 -14.62
N HIS A 64 -8.43 8.07 -15.13
CA HIS A 64 -8.20 8.88 -16.32
C HIS A 64 -7.57 10.21 -15.90
N PRO A 65 -6.27 10.45 -16.17
CA PRO A 65 -5.72 11.78 -15.97
C PRO A 65 -6.46 12.76 -16.90
N THR A 66 -7.19 13.70 -16.32
CA THR A 66 -7.79 14.82 -17.05
C THR A 66 -6.70 15.78 -17.52
N ALA A 67 -6.96 16.55 -18.58
CA ALA A 67 -6.00 17.52 -19.10
C ALA A 67 -5.54 18.52 -18.02
N ASP A 68 -6.44 18.88 -17.10
CA ASP A 68 -6.22 19.83 -16.01
C ASP A 68 -5.16 19.34 -14.99
N LEU A 69 -5.00 18.03 -14.81
CA LEU A 69 -4.00 17.48 -13.88
C LEU A 69 -2.57 17.76 -14.36
N LYS A 70 -2.35 17.93 -15.67
CA LYS A 70 -1.02 18.22 -16.23
C LYS A 70 -0.53 19.63 -15.91
N GLU A 71 -1.43 20.58 -15.65
CA GLU A 71 -1.05 21.97 -15.31
C GLU A 71 -0.56 22.12 -13.87
N VAL A 72 -0.97 21.20 -12.98
CA VAL A 72 -0.63 21.22 -11.54
C VAL A 72 0.43 20.16 -11.18
N GLU A 73 0.80 19.31 -12.13
CA GLU A 73 1.79 18.27 -11.93
C GLU A 73 3.18 18.90 -11.76
N VAL A 74 3.76 18.75 -10.57
CA VAL A 74 5.17 19.10 -10.37
C VAL A 74 5.99 18.03 -11.09
N PRO A 75 6.79 18.38 -12.12
CA PRO A 75 7.53 17.39 -12.89
C PRO A 75 8.56 16.68 -11.99
N LEU A 76 8.27 15.42 -11.67
CA LEU A 76 9.15 14.55 -10.89
C LEU A 76 9.90 13.62 -11.83
N LYS A 77 11.22 13.75 -11.87
CA LYS A 77 12.08 12.86 -12.63
C LYS A 77 12.51 11.71 -11.72
N PHE A 78 11.81 10.60 -11.79
CA PHE A 78 12.21 9.38 -11.09
C PHE A 78 13.45 8.75 -11.76
N PRO A 79 14.28 7.99 -11.01
CA PRO A 79 15.35 7.19 -11.61
C PRO A 79 14.80 6.29 -12.73
N GLU A 80 15.61 6.02 -13.76
CA GLU A 80 15.25 5.00 -14.76
C GLU A 80 15.05 3.65 -14.06
N GLY A 81 13.87 3.05 -14.26
CA GLY A 81 13.44 1.87 -13.52
C GLY A 81 12.81 2.21 -12.17
N SER A 82 11.49 2.06 -12.07
CA SER A 82 10.74 2.30 -10.82
C SER A 82 10.33 1.02 -10.09
N HIS A 83 10.79 -0.15 -10.55
CA HIS A 83 10.47 -1.46 -10.00
C HIS A 83 11.77 -2.25 -9.74
N PRO A 84 12.47 -2.01 -8.63
CA PRO A 84 13.83 -2.53 -8.41
C PRO A 84 13.95 -4.05 -8.42
N LEU A 85 13.01 -4.76 -7.81
CA LEU A 85 13.14 -6.19 -7.59
C LEU A 85 12.97 -7.03 -8.87
N GLU A 86 11.95 -6.71 -9.68
CA GLU A 86 11.57 -7.54 -10.84
C GLU A 86 11.59 -6.78 -12.17
N GLY A 87 11.92 -5.48 -12.17
CA GLY A 87 11.87 -4.64 -13.37
C GLY A 87 10.45 -4.38 -13.90
N ARG A 88 9.42 -4.86 -13.19
CA ARG A 88 7.99 -4.73 -13.54
C ARG A 88 7.13 -4.55 -12.29
N ALA A 89 5.88 -4.13 -12.50
CA ALA A 89 4.87 -4.16 -11.45
C ALA A 89 4.71 -5.57 -10.89
N GLY A 90 4.39 -5.67 -9.59
CA GLY A 90 4.09 -6.93 -8.95
C GLY A 90 2.80 -7.56 -9.47
N GLU A 91 2.62 -8.85 -9.24
CA GLU A 91 1.40 -9.59 -9.54
C GLU A 91 0.49 -9.69 -8.31
N PRO A 92 -0.85 -9.73 -8.46
CA PRO A 92 -1.79 -9.84 -7.34
C PRO A 92 -1.49 -11.02 -6.40
N GLU A 93 -0.98 -12.13 -6.93
CA GLU A 93 -0.61 -13.33 -6.18
C GLU A 93 0.48 -13.04 -5.15
N GLN A 94 1.39 -12.10 -5.43
CA GLN A 94 2.44 -11.73 -4.47
C GLN A 94 1.85 -11.02 -3.25
N VAL A 95 0.83 -10.17 -3.46
CA VAL A 95 0.07 -9.56 -2.36
C VAL A 95 -0.75 -10.62 -1.62
N ALA A 96 -1.43 -11.50 -2.36
CA ALA A 96 -2.25 -12.56 -1.80
C ALA A 96 -1.45 -13.53 -0.91
N ASN A 97 -0.22 -13.87 -1.30
CA ASN A 97 0.66 -14.73 -0.52
C ASN A 97 1.00 -14.13 0.86
N VAL A 98 1.26 -12.82 0.92
CA VAL A 98 1.52 -12.13 2.20
C VAL A 98 0.23 -12.03 3.02
N MET A 99 -0.92 -11.79 2.38
CA MET A 99 -2.21 -11.83 3.08
C MET A 99 -2.50 -13.22 3.65
N LEU A 100 -2.19 -14.30 2.91
CA LEU A 100 -2.35 -15.67 3.35
C LEU A 100 -1.46 -15.96 4.57
N PHE A 101 -0.19 -15.55 4.54
CA PHE A 101 0.68 -15.61 5.71
C PHE A 101 0.07 -14.88 6.91
N LEU A 102 -0.38 -13.62 6.73
CA LEU A 102 -1.01 -12.85 7.80
C LEU A 102 -2.33 -13.44 8.29
N ALA A 103 -3.02 -14.25 7.48
CA ALA A 103 -4.24 -14.96 7.86
C ALA A 103 -3.94 -16.23 8.65
N SER A 104 -2.79 -16.87 8.39
CA SER A 104 -2.35 -18.13 8.99
C SER A 104 -1.89 -18.02 10.45
N ASP A 105 -1.65 -19.18 11.06
CA ASP A 105 -1.07 -19.31 12.41
C ASP A 105 0.43 -18.99 12.45
N ASP A 106 1.13 -19.01 11.31
CA ASP A 106 2.54 -18.62 11.21
C ASP A 106 2.74 -17.14 11.58
N ALA A 107 1.69 -16.33 11.46
CA ALA A 107 1.63 -14.94 11.87
C ALA A 107 0.98 -14.73 13.25
N SER A 108 0.95 -15.75 14.11
CA SER A 108 0.24 -15.74 15.42
C SER A 108 0.68 -14.61 16.36
N HIS A 109 1.90 -14.09 16.21
CA HIS A 109 2.41 -12.95 17.00
C HIS A 109 2.49 -11.63 16.22
N VAL A 110 1.90 -11.56 15.02
CA VAL A 110 1.95 -10.38 14.15
C VAL A 110 0.59 -9.65 14.18
N THR A 111 0.55 -8.48 14.80
CA THR A 111 -0.61 -7.57 14.85
C THR A 111 -0.15 -6.12 14.93
N GLY A 112 -0.97 -5.17 14.47
CA GLY A 112 -0.70 -3.73 14.54
C GLY A 112 0.36 -3.22 13.55
N THR A 113 0.79 -4.06 12.60
CA THR A 113 1.83 -3.71 11.62
C THR A 113 1.28 -3.50 10.22
N LYS A 114 1.97 -2.65 9.44
CA LYS A 114 1.78 -2.53 8.00
C LYS A 114 2.97 -3.18 7.28
N ILE A 115 2.70 -3.96 6.25
CA ILE A 115 3.73 -4.62 5.43
C ILE A 115 3.71 -4.02 4.02
N TYR A 116 4.86 -3.58 3.53
CA TYR A 116 5.01 -3.10 2.16
C TYR A 116 5.22 -4.29 1.22
N VAL A 117 4.43 -4.35 0.16
CA VAL A 117 4.53 -5.36 -0.91
C VAL A 117 4.70 -4.62 -2.23
N ASP A 118 5.91 -4.14 -2.48
CA ASP A 118 6.18 -3.15 -3.53
C ASP A 118 7.51 -3.38 -4.26
N GLY A 119 8.23 -4.47 -4.00
CA GLY A 119 9.50 -4.76 -4.66
C GLY A 119 10.56 -3.66 -4.51
N ALA A 120 10.54 -2.94 -3.37
CA ALA A 120 11.38 -1.77 -3.06
C ALA A 120 11.09 -0.49 -3.87
N GLU A 121 10.01 -0.44 -4.65
CA GLU A 121 9.57 0.76 -5.39
C GLU A 121 9.49 2.01 -4.51
N SER A 122 8.85 1.90 -3.33
CA SER A 122 8.64 3.05 -2.45
C SER A 122 9.91 3.62 -1.83
N LEU A 123 11.04 2.92 -1.93
CA LEU A 123 12.34 3.41 -1.47
C LEU A 123 13.04 4.27 -2.52
N LEU A 124 12.66 4.17 -3.80
CA LEU A 124 13.19 5.03 -4.88
C LEU A 124 12.34 6.26 -5.16
N ARG A 125 11.03 6.18 -4.91
CA ARG A 125 10.05 7.24 -5.20
C ARG A 125 9.80 8.22 -4.03
N GLY A 126 10.56 8.07 -2.95
CA GLY A 126 10.42 8.82 -1.69
C GLY A 126 10.43 10.33 -1.89
#